data_AF-A0A2A7MMG1-F1
#
_entry.id   AF-A0A2A7MMG1-F1
#
_cell.length_a   1.000
_cell.length_b   1.000
_cell.length_c   1.000
_cell.angle_alpha   90.00
_cell.angle_beta   90.00
_cell.angle_gamma   90.00
#
_symmetry.space_group_name_H-M   'P 1'
#
loop_
_entity.id
_entity.type
_entity.pdbx_description
1 polymer ?
#
loop_
_entity_poly.entity_id
_entity_poly.type
_entity_poly.pdbx_seq_one_letter_code
_entity_poly.pdbx_strand_id
1 'polypeptide(L)' 'MSRKHPIVSIAGSSGAGTTSVMRTFQQIFRREGINVAYVEGDSF' A
#
# COMPACT_ATOMS: atom_id res chain seq x y z
N MET A 1 -8.46 13.52 4.61
CA MET A 1 -7.21 12.76 4.85
C MET A 1 -6.56 13.26 6.12
N SER A 2 -6.27 12.39 7.08
CA SER A 2 -5.59 12.79 8.32
C SER A 2 -4.10 13.06 8.03
N ARG A 3 -3.59 14.22 8.45
CA ARG A 3 -2.13 14.48 8.48
C ARG A 3 -1.41 13.61 9.50
N LYS A 4 -2.10 13.21 10.56
CA LYS A 4 -1.53 12.43 11.66
C LYS A 4 -1.43 10.93 11.32
N HIS A 5 -2.37 10.43 10.50
CA HIS A 5 -2.47 9.04 10.08
C HIS A 5 -2.79 8.99 8.58
N PRO A 6 -1.79 9.21 7.71
CA PRO A 6 -2.00 9.18 6.26
C PRO A 6 -2.34 7.76 5.80
N ILE A 7 -3.17 7.66 4.75
CA ILE A 7 -3.59 6.40 4.12
C ILE A 7 -3.14 6.43 2.66
N VAL A 8 -2.53 5.35 2.19
CA VAL A 8 -2.23 5.14 0.76
C VAL A 8 -3.20 4.08 0.25
N SER A 9 -4.03 4.43 -0.72
CA SER A 9 -4.95 3.50 -1.37
C SER A 9 -4.42 3.16 -2.75
N ILE A 10 -4.30 1.86 -3.04
CA ILE A 10 -3.94 1.34 -4.36
C ILE A 10 -5.21 0.76 -4.97
N ALA A 11 -5.66 1.32 -6.10
CA ALA A 11 -6.82 0.85 -6.83
C ALA A 11 -6.44 0.51 -8.27
N GLY A 12 -7.07 -0.51 -8.84
CA GLY A 12 -6.87 -0.95 -10.21
C GLY A 12 -7.90 -2.01 -10.59
N SER A 13 -8.10 -2.23 -11.89
CA SER A 13 -8.93 -3.34 -12.38
C SER A 13 -8.28 -4.69 -12.04
N SER A 14 -9.06 -5.77 -12.11
CA SER A 14 -8.50 -7.12 -11.99
C SER A 14 -7.36 -7.32 -12.98
N GLY A 15 -6.21 -7.82 -12.50
CA GLY A 15 -5.00 -7.97 -13.31
C GLY A 15 -4.15 -6.71 -13.52
N ALA A 16 -4.52 -5.54 -12.97
CA ALA A 16 -3.77 -4.29 -13.13
C ALA A 16 -2.41 -4.25 -12.38
N GLY A 17 -2.03 -5.34 -11.69
CA GLY A 17 -0.76 -5.43 -10.99
C GLY A 17 -0.72 -4.71 -9.63
N THR A 18 -1.86 -4.58 -8.95
CA THR A 18 -1.96 -3.97 -7.61
C THR A 18 -1.01 -4.63 -6.59
N THR A 19 -0.83 -5.95 -6.65
CA THR A 19 0.15 -6.68 -5.84
C THR A 19 1.59 -6.23 -6.10
N SER A 20 1.96 -5.98 -7.36
CA SER A 20 3.30 -5.49 -7.71
C SER A 20 3.53 -4.09 -7.18
N VAL A 21 2.52 -3.21 -7.28
CA VAL A 21 2.59 -1.86 -6.71
C VAL A 21 2.73 -1.91 -5.18
N MET A 22 1.98 -2.79 -4.51
CA MET A 22 2.08 -2.99 -3.06
C MET A 22 3.50 -3.42 -2.64
N ARG A 23 4.13 -4.34 -3.38
CA ARG A 23 5.53 -4.75 -3.14
C ARG A 23 6.52 -3.61 -3.31
N THR A 24 6.31 -2.73 -4.28
CA THR A 24 7.14 -1.52 -4.46
C THR A 24 7.05 -0.61 -3.25
N PHE A 25 5.85 -0.35 -2.74
CA PHE A 25 5.67 0.44 -1.50
C PHE A 25 6.32 -0.23 -0.29
N GLN A 26 6.23 -1.55 -0.17
CA GLN A 26 6.94 -2.29 0.89
C GLN A 26 8.46 -2.04 0.86
N GLN A 27 9.07 -2.05 -0.33
CA GLN A 27 10.50 -1.76 -0.46
C GLN A 27 10.83 -0.30 -0.12
N ILE A 28 9.99 0.65 -0.52
CA ILE A 28 10.16 2.07 -0.19
C ILE A 28 10.09 2.26 1.32
N PHE A 29 9.02 1.81 1.98
CA PHE A 29 8.86 1.99 3.43
C PHE A 29 9.94 1.28 4.24
N ARG A 30 10.40 0.11 3.78
CA ARG A 30 11.54 -0.58 4.37
C ARG A 30 12.83 0.24 4.27
N ARG A 31 13.12 0.85 3.11
CA ARG A 31 14.31 1.70 2.91
C ARG A 31 14.25 2.99 3.72
N GLU A 32 13.07 3.59 3.82
CA GLU A 32 12.85 4.83 4.58
C GLU A 32 12.67 4.59 6.08
N GLY A 33 12.64 3.33 6.54
CA GLY A 33 12.42 2.99 7.95
C GLY A 33 11.03 3.37 8.48
N ILE A 34 10.03 3.48 7.60
CA ILE A 34 8.67 3.88 7.95
C ILE A 34 7.86 2.66 8.36
N ASN A 35 7.35 2.65 9.60
CA ASN A 35 6.46 1.60 10.07
C ASN A 35 5.03 1.81 9.52
N VAL A 36 4.47 0.80 8.87
CA VAL A 36 3.16 0.87 8.20
C VAL A 36 2.35 -0.41 8.43
N ALA A 37 1.02 -0.25 8.44
CA ALA A 37 0.09 -1.37 8.40
C ALA A 37 -0.36 -1.62 6.95
N TYR A 38 -0.50 -2.90 6.59
CA TYR A 38 -0.97 -3.33 5.28
C TYR A 38 -2.37 -3.94 5.39
N VAL A 39 -3.25 -3.59 4.46
CA VAL A 39 -4.61 -4.14 4.35
C VAL A 39 -4.84 -4.52 2.89
N GLU A 40 -5.12 -5.79 2.62
CA GLU A 40 -5.46 -6.27 1.28
C GLU A 40 -6.96 -6.16 1.02
N GLY A 41 -7.32 -5.72 -0.19
CA GLY A 41 -8.72 -5.47 -0.58
C GLY A 41 -9.51 -6.74 -0.92
N ASP A 42 -8.84 -7.85 -1.22
CA ASP A 42 -9.47 -9.10 -1.68
C ASP A 42 -10.21 -9.86 -0.55
N SER A 43 -10.18 -9.32 0.67
CA SER A 43 -10.85 -9.88 1.86
C SER A 43 -12.22 -9.23 2.18
N PHE A 44 -12.78 -8.41 1.29
CA PHE A 44 -14.08 -7.73 1.45
C PHE A 44 -14.97 -7.84 0.20
#